data_AF-A0A3M1J1X0-F1
#
_entry.id   AF-A0A3M1J1X0-F1
#
_cell.length_a   1.000
_cell.length_b   1.000
_cell.length_c   1.000
_cell.angle_alpha   90.00
_cell.angle_beta   90.00
_cell.angle_gamma   90.00
#
_symmetry.space_group_name_H-M   'P 1'
#
loop_
_entity.id
_entity.type
_entity.pdbx_description
1 polymer ?
#
loop_
_entity_poly.entity_id
_entity_poly.type
_entity_poly.pdbx_seq_one_letter_code
_entity_poly.pdbx_strand_id
1 'polypeptide(L)'
;GLNQVLDAFVISVLAVAVWLYHWWAIRADGQLADREQAAQLAEITVAVVDGGEGRLGRIVVDKLRHDLPGLQVVPLGVTSQAVAAMSGEPFSAAGIEAANYIIGDWQTFSRSDVESAVDTSPATKFVLPISNGTWQWVGVGRQSAGDYAAQISRGLQQAIEGEAVDFAGGPDATTVAGIALGGLLFLCIAGGLLVAGINLF
;
A
#
# COMPACT_ATOMS: atom_id res chain seq x y z
N GLY A 1 11.88 4.42 53.10
CA GLY A 1 13.31 4.81 53.09
C GLY A 1 14.07 3.96 52.10
N LEU A 2 14.94 3.06 52.56
CA LEU A 2 15.81 2.24 51.70
C LEU A 2 15.06 1.13 50.95
N ASN A 3 14.12 0.44 51.61
CA ASN A 3 13.38 -0.67 51.00
C ASN A 3 12.47 -0.20 49.83
N GLN A 4 11.81 0.95 49.95
CA GLN A 4 11.03 1.55 48.86
C GLN A 4 11.88 1.89 47.61
N VAL A 5 13.11 2.35 47.80
CA VAL A 5 14.02 2.65 46.69
C VAL A 5 14.48 1.35 46.01
N LEU A 6 14.71 0.30 46.79
CA LEU A 6 15.07 -1.03 46.27
C LEU A 6 13.91 -1.64 45.47
N ASP A 7 12.69 -1.57 46.00
CA ASP A 7 11.48 -2.10 45.35
C ASP A 7 11.21 -1.35 44.02
N ALA A 8 11.29 -0.02 44.03
CA ALA A 8 11.14 0.79 42.81
C ALA A 8 12.22 0.48 41.76
N PHE A 9 13.46 0.22 42.19
CA PHE A 9 14.54 -0.18 41.29
C PHE A 9 14.29 -1.55 40.67
N VAL A 10 13.89 -2.55 41.47
CA VAL A 10 13.58 -3.91 40.98
C VAL A 10 12.43 -3.87 39.98
N ILE A 11 11.36 -3.12 40.27
CA ILE A 11 10.22 -2.96 39.35
C ILE A 11 10.67 -2.30 38.05
N SER A 12 11.52 -1.28 38.12
CA SER A 12 12.05 -0.59 36.93
C SER A 12 12.91 -1.53 36.06
N VAL A 13 13.77 -2.34 36.66
CA VAL A 13 14.60 -3.31 35.95
C VAL A 13 13.74 -4.39 35.27
N LEU A 14 12.75 -4.92 35.99
CA LEU A 14 11.82 -5.91 35.43
C LEU A 14 11.00 -5.31 34.28
N ALA A 15 10.53 -4.08 34.41
CA ALA A 15 9.80 -3.39 33.34
C ALA A 15 10.66 -3.19 32.08
N VAL A 16 11.92 -2.76 32.22
CA VAL A 16 12.86 -2.60 31.09
C VAL A 16 13.16 -3.94 30.44
N ALA A 17 13.36 -5.01 31.22
CA ALA A 17 13.62 -6.35 30.69
C ALA A 17 12.43 -6.88 29.88
N VAL A 18 11.21 -6.73 30.40
CA VAL A 18 9.98 -7.11 29.70
C VAL A 18 9.79 -6.29 28.42
N TRP A 19 10.05 -4.98 28.47
CA TRP A 19 9.95 -4.11 27.30
C TRP A 19 10.97 -4.50 26.21
N LEU A 20 12.23 -4.77 26.58
CA LEU A 20 13.26 -5.24 25.64
C LEU A 20 12.93 -6.60 25.05
N TYR A 21 12.38 -7.52 25.87
CA TYR A 21 11.93 -8.83 25.40
C TYR A 21 10.82 -8.69 24.35
N HIS A 22 9.78 -7.91 24.63
CA HIS A 22 8.69 -7.67 23.67
C HIS A 22 9.18 -6.96 22.40
N TRP A 23 10.05 -5.96 22.54
CA TRP A 23 10.65 -5.28 21.39
C TRP A 23 11.43 -6.25 20.50
N TRP A 24 12.24 -7.13 21.10
CA TRP A 24 13.00 -8.12 20.37
C TRP A 24 12.11 -9.19 19.71
N ALA A 25 11.10 -9.69 20.42
CA ALA A 25 10.14 -10.67 19.90
C ALA A 25 9.40 -10.12 18.66
N ILE A 26 8.88 -8.89 18.74
CA ILE A 26 8.21 -8.22 17.62
C ILE A 26 9.15 -8.10 16.41
N ARG A 27 10.42 -7.78 16.64
CA ARG A 27 11.41 -7.63 15.56
C ARG A 27 11.81 -8.95 14.93
N ALA A 28 11.84 -10.04 15.70
CA ALA A 28 12.14 -11.38 15.20
C ALA A 28 10.99 -11.92 14.34
N ASP A 29 9.75 -11.74 14.78
CA ASP A 29 8.55 -12.15 14.05
C ASP A 29 8.39 -11.35 12.74
N GLY A 30 8.78 -10.08 12.74
CA GLY A 30 8.74 -9.23 11.54
C GLY A 30 9.50 -9.81 10.34
N GLN A 31 10.68 -10.41 10.54
CA GLN A 31 11.45 -10.99 9.43
C GLN A 31 10.79 -12.23 8.82
N LEU A 32 10.05 -13.02 9.61
CA LEU A 32 9.28 -14.14 9.08
C LEU A 32 8.06 -13.65 8.30
N ALA A 33 7.33 -12.70 8.87
CA ALA A 33 6.18 -12.07 8.22
C ALA A 33 6.58 -11.43 6.88
N ASP A 34 7.70 -10.69 6.83
CA ASP A 34 8.20 -10.07 5.60
C ASP A 34 8.51 -11.11 4.51
N ARG A 35 9.05 -12.27 4.88
CA ARG A 35 9.36 -13.35 3.93
C ARG A 35 8.11 -14.03 3.41
N GLU A 36 7.14 -14.28 4.29
CA GLU A 36 5.86 -14.88 3.91
C GLU A 36 5.07 -13.94 3.01
N GLN A 37 5.03 -12.65 3.34
CA GLN A 37 4.43 -11.62 2.50
C GLN A 37 5.13 -11.50 1.15
N ALA A 38 6.47 -11.50 1.12
CA ALA A 38 7.21 -11.48 -0.14
C ALA A 38 6.94 -12.71 -1.01
N ALA A 39 6.78 -13.90 -0.39
CA ALA A 39 6.43 -15.12 -1.11
C ALA A 39 5.01 -15.05 -1.69
N GLN A 40 4.03 -14.55 -0.94
CA GLN A 40 2.67 -14.33 -1.43
C GLN A 40 2.64 -13.32 -2.58
N LEU A 41 3.35 -12.20 -2.46
CA LEU A 41 3.43 -11.19 -3.52
C LEU A 41 4.12 -11.70 -4.79
N ALA A 42 5.09 -12.61 -4.65
CA ALA A 42 5.82 -13.18 -5.79
C ALA A 42 4.93 -14.08 -6.67
N GLU A 43 3.82 -14.60 -6.15
CA GLU A 43 2.85 -15.37 -6.93
C GLU A 43 1.85 -14.47 -7.67
N ILE A 44 1.83 -13.17 -7.35
CA ILE A 44 0.86 -12.22 -7.89
C ILE A 44 1.49 -11.43 -9.04
N THR A 45 0.87 -11.58 -10.20
CA THR A 45 1.26 -10.89 -11.44
C THR A 45 0.31 -9.74 -11.72
N VAL A 46 0.89 -8.56 -11.96
CA VAL A 46 0.15 -7.33 -12.25
C VAL A 46 0.59 -6.76 -13.58
N ALA A 47 -0.33 -6.73 -14.54
CA ALA A 47 -0.11 -6.10 -15.82
C ALA A 47 -0.44 -4.61 -15.76
N VAL A 48 0.50 -3.74 -16.12
CA VAL A 48 0.27 -2.30 -16.27
C VAL A 48 0.28 -1.96 -17.76
N VAL A 49 -0.87 -1.56 -18.30
CA VAL A 49 -1.07 -1.28 -19.71
C VAL A 49 -1.14 0.24 -19.93
N ASP A 50 -0.32 0.76 -20.83
CA ASP A 50 -0.32 2.18 -21.22
C ASP A 50 -0.33 2.31 -22.75
N GLY A 51 -1.37 2.99 -23.27
CA GLY A 51 -1.56 3.25 -24.69
C GLY A 51 -1.16 4.66 -25.16
N GLY A 52 -0.64 5.50 -24.26
CA GLY A 52 -0.15 6.83 -24.54
C GLY A 52 1.37 6.87 -24.73
N GLU A 53 2.01 7.86 -24.10
CA GLU A 53 3.46 8.05 -24.09
C GLU A 53 4.17 7.22 -22.99
N GLY A 54 3.44 6.39 -22.24
CA GLY A 54 4.01 5.58 -21.14
C GLY A 54 4.31 6.32 -19.84
N ARG A 55 4.04 7.63 -19.76
CA ARG A 55 4.32 8.43 -18.56
C ARG A 55 3.49 7.96 -17.36
N LEU A 56 2.22 7.67 -17.59
CA LEU A 56 1.30 7.23 -16.56
C LEU A 56 1.69 5.83 -16.07
N GLY A 57 1.84 4.90 -17.02
CA GLY A 57 2.25 3.53 -16.73
C GLY A 57 3.58 3.47 -16.00
N ARG A 58 4.57 4.29 -16.37
CA ARG A 58 5.85 4.38 -15.64
C ARG A 58 5.65 4.81 -14.19
N ILE A 59 4.86 5.85 -13.93
CA ILE A 59 4.60 6.33 -12.56
C ILE A 59 3.93 5.24 -11.73
N VAL A 60 2.97 4.52 -12.32
CA VAL A 60 2.30 3.39 -11.65
C VAL A 60 3.29 2.26 -11.37
N VAL A 61 4.08 1.85 -12.37
CA VAL A 61 5.08 0.77 -12.23
C VAL A 61 6.11 1.12 -11.16
N ASP A 62 6.66 2.33 -11.18
CA ASP A 62 7.63 2.80 -10.19
C ASP A 62 7.04 2.80 -8.78
N LYS A 63 5.79 3.25 -8.64
CA LYS A 63 5.09 3.28 -7.35
C LYS A 63 4.80 1.88 -6.81
N LEU A 64 4.33 0.96 -7.66
CA LEU A 64 4.07 -0.42 -7.27
C LEU A 64 5.34 -1.16 -6.85
N ARG A 65 6.43 -0.99 -7.60
CA ARG A 65 7.73 -1.59 -7.26
C ARG A 65 8.30 -1.03 -5.96
N HIS A 66 8.03 0.25 -5.67
CA HIS A 66 8.47 0.88 -4.43
C HIS A 66 7.67 0.42 -3.22
N ASP A 67 6.33 0.38 -3.34
CA ASP A 67 5.44 0.10 -2.21
C ASP A 67 5.25 -1.40 -1.94
N LEU A 68 5.29 -2.22 -2.99
CA LEU A 68 5.06 -3.67 -2.94
C LEU A 68 6.29 -4.42 -3.47
N PRO A 69 7.42 -4.36 -2.74
CA PRO A 69 8.64 -5.05 -3.16
C PRO A 69 8.39 -6.57 -3.17
N GLY A 70 8.59 -7.21 -4.33
CA GLY A 70 8.34 -8.63 -4.54
C GLY A 70 7.18 -8.94 -5.48
N LEU A 71 6.31 -7.95 -5.74
CA LEU A 71 5.22 -8.07 -6.71
C LEU A 71 5.77 -8.20 -8.14
N GLN A 72 5.23 -9.15 -8.93
CA GLN A 72 5.59 -9.27 -10.34
C GLN A 72 4.82 -8.25 -11.18
N VAL A 73 5.44 -7.09 -11.40
CA VAL A 73 4.86 -6.02 -12.25
C VAL A 73 5.34 -6.17 -13.69
N VAL A 74 4.40 -6.43 -14.61
CA VAL A 74 4.62 -6.58 -16.05
C VAL A 74 4.14 -5.32 -16.77
N PRO A 75 5.04 -4.42 -17.21
CA PRO A 75 4.66 -3.23 -17.97
C PRO A 75 4.43 -3.59 -19.44
N LEU A 76 3.23 -3.34 -19.94
CA LEU A 76 2.80 -3.64 -21.31
C LEU A 76 2.49 -2.34 -22.07
N GLY A 77 3.42 -1.91 -22.91
CA GLY A 77 3.25 -0.72 -23.75
C GLY A 77 2.52 -1.04 -25.05
N VAL A 78 1.40 -0.38 -25.33
CA VAL A 78 0.70 -0.55 -26.61
C VAL A 78 1.42 0.22 -27.73
N THR A 79 2.11 1.31 -27.39
CA THR A 79 2.95 2.07 -28.32
C THR A 79 4.42 1.82 -28.03
N SER A 80 5.29 1.97 -29.05
CA SER A 80 6.75 1.87 -28.87
C SER A 80 7.30 2.89 -27.86
N GLN A 81 6.67 4.07 -27.77
CA GLN A 81 7.01 5.09 -26.79
C GLN A 81 6.67 4.63 -25.37
N ALA A 82 5.49 4.01 -25.19
CA ALA A 82 5.08 3.46 -23.90
C ALA A 82 6.00 2.32 -23.45
N VAL A 83 6.35 1.41 -24.35
CA VAL A 83 7.32 0.32 -24.10
C VAL A 83 8.64 0.90 -23.58
N ALA A 84 9.19 1.90 -24.27
CA ALA A 84 10.45 2.53 -23.87
C ALA A 84 10.34 3.27 -22.54
N ALA A 85 9.29 4.07 -22.34
CA ALA A 85 9.12 4.87 -21.13
C ALA A 85 8.94 4.01 -19.87
N MET A 86 8.22 2.89 -19.98
CA MET A 86 7.99 1.98 -18.86
C MET A 86 9.12 0.98 -18.63
N SER A 87 10.11 0.93 -19.54
CA SER A 87 11.10 -0.16 -19.59
C SER A 87 10.41 -1.54 -19.58
N GLY A 88 9.37 -1.66 -20.41
CA GLY A 88 8.49 -2.82 -20.45
C GLY A 88 8.56 -3.58 -21.77
N GLU A 89 7.53 -4.39 -21.99
CA GLU A 89 7.37 -5.19 -23.20
C GLU A 89 6.23 -4.64 -24.07
N PRO A 90 6.23 -4.91 -25.39
CA PRO A 90 5.07 -4.65 -26.23
C PRO A 90 3.84 -5.36 -25.68
N PHE A 91 2.67 -4.71 -25.80
CA PHE A 91 1.41 -5.32 -25.43
C PHE A 91 1.22 -6.68 -26.11
N SER A 92 0.79 -7.67 -25.33
CA SER A 92 0.45 -9.01 -25.82
C SER A 92 -0.70 -9.58 -25.00
N ALA A 93 -1.59 -10.34 -25.64
CA ALA A 93 -2.69 -11.02 -24.96
C ALA A 93 -2.18 -12.00 -23.88
N ALA A 94 -1.07 -12.69 -24.15
CA ALA A 94 -0.44 -13.59 -23.18
C ALA A 94 -0.02 -12.89 -21.88
N GLY A 95 0.48 -11.64 -21.96
CA GLY A 95 0.82 -10.85 -20.78
C GLY A 95 -0.41 -10.45 -19.94
N ILE A 96 -1.58 -10.37 -20.57
CA ILE A 96 -2.86 -10.09 -19.91
C ILE A 96 -3.47 -11.36 -19.31
N GLU A 97 -3.37 -12.49 -20.00
CA GLU A 97 -3.88 -13.79 -19.54
C GLU A 97 -3.18 -14.29 -18.28
N ALA A 98 -1.87 -14.01 -18.15
CA ALA A 98 -1.08 -14.41 -16.99
C ALA A 98 -1.29 -13.52 -15.75
N ALA A 99 -1.98 -12.38 -15.89
CA ALA A 99 -2.11 -11.40 -14.83
C ALA A 99 -3.25 -11.74 -13.86
N ASN A 100 -3.03 -11.53 -12.56
CA ASN A 100 -4.09 -11.53 -11.55
C ASN A 100 -4.83 -10.19 -11.52
N TYR A 101 -4.10 -9.11 -11.81
CA TYR A 101 -4.62 -7.74 -11.85
C TYR A 101 -4.15 -7.01 -13.11
N ILE A 102 -5.04 -6.21 -13.71
CA ILE A 102 -4.73 -5.38 -14.87
C ILE A 102 -4.99 -3.92 -14.50
N ILE A 103 -4.02 -3.05 -14.78
CA ILE A 103 -4.10 -1.63 -14.49
C ILE A 103 -3.92 -0.86 -15.80
N GLY A 104 -4.77 0.13 -16.06
CA GLY A 104 -4.66 0.98 -17.24
C GLY A 104 -5.73 2.06 -17.25
N ASP A 105 -5.67 2.97 -18.21
CA ASP A 105 -6.73 3.95 -18.41
C ASP A 105 -7.85 3.41 -19.31
N TRP A 106 -9.05 3.97 -19.14
CA TRP A 106 -10.24 3.59 -19.91
C TRP A 106 -10.00 3.63 -21.43
N GLN A 107 -9.28 4.63 -21.93
CA GLN A 107 -9.12 4.80 -23.38
C GLN A 107 -8.21 3.75 -23.96
N THR A 108 -7.15 3.39 -23.23
CA THR A 108 -6.27 2.28 -23.59
C THR A 108 -7.04 0.96 -23.60
N PHE A 109 -7.89 0.71 -22.60
CA PHE A 109 -8.71 -0.51 -22.56
C PHE A 109 -9.77 -0.58 -23.66
N SER A 110 -10.36 0.55 -24.07
CA SER A 110 -11.32 0.58 -25.18
C SER A 110 -10.68 0.56 -26.58
N ARG A 111 -9.35 0.41 -26.70
CA ARG A 111 -8.73 0.29 -28.02
C ARG A 111 -8.99 -1.09 -28.59
N SER A 112 -9.30 -1.17 -29.88
CA SER A 112 -9.62 -2.45 -30.54
C SER A 112 -8.51 -3.51 -30.48
N ASP A 113 -7.26 -3.09 -30.37
CA ASP A 113 -6.08 -3.97 -30.23
C ASP A 113 -5.88 -4.51 -28.81
N VAL A 114 -6.58 -3.97 -27.81
CA VAL A 114 -6.43 -4.27 -26.37
C VAL A 114 -7.72 -4.84 -25.77
N GLU A 115 -8.87 -4.27 -26.15
CA GLU A 115 -10.21 -4.50 -25.59
C GLU A 115 -10.52 -5.99 -25.43
N SER A 116 -10.39 -6.77 -26.50
CA SER A 116 -10.72 -8.20 -26.46
C SER A 116 -9.89 -8.99 -25.44
N ALA A 117 -8.62 -8.64 -25.24
CA ALA A 117 -7.76 -9.35 -24.28
C ALA A 117 -8.09 -8.94 -22.83
N VAL A 118 -8.40 -7.66 -22.60
CA VAL A 118 -8.76 -7.16 -21.27
C VAL A 118 -10.14 -7.67 -20.85
N ASP A 119 -11.13 -7.65 -21.73
CA ASP A 119 -12.51 -8.05 -21.43
C ASP A 119 -12.64 -9.55 -21.18
N THR A 120 -11.88 -10.38 -21.90
CA THR A 120 -11.93 -11.84 -21.74
C THR A 120 -11.10 -12.36 -20.58
N SER A 121 -10.15 -11.56 -20.07
CA SER A 121 -9.32 -11.95 -18.94
C SER A 121 -10.15 -12.10 -17.65
N PRO A 122 -9.89 -13.11 -16.81
CA PRO A 122 -10.52 -13.23 -15.49
C PRO A 122 -9.94 -12.25 -14.46
N ALA A 123 -8.84 -11.55 -14.78
CA ALA A 123 -8.14 -10.66 -13.86
C ALA A 123 -9.02 -9.52 -13.36
N THR A 124 -8.76 -9.03 -12.14
CA THR A 124 -9.42 -7.83 -11.62
C THR A 124 -8.83 -6.59 -12.30
N LYS A 125 -9.70 -5.71 -12.82
CA LYS A 125 -9.27 -4.50 -13.55
C LYS A 125 -9.34 -3.26 -12.67
N PHE A 126 -8.25 -2.51 -12.65
CA PHE A 126 -8.16 -1.17 -12.07
C PHE A 126 -8.11 -0.15 -13.21
N VAL A 127 -9.15 0.67 -13.31
CA VAL A 127 -9.28 1.67 -14.38
C VAL A 127 -8.93 3.05 -13.86
N LEU A 128 -7.98 3.71 -14.52
CA LEU A 128 -7.52 5.06 -14.22
C LEU A 128 -8.44 6.10 -14.87
N PRO A 129 -9.08 7.00 -14.10
CA PRO A 129 -9.93 8.06 -14.62
C PRO A 129 -9.08 9.26 -15.06
N ILE A 130 -8.26 9.05 -16.10
CA ILE A 130 -7.44 10.11 -16.70
C ILE A 130 -8.33 10.95 -17.62
N SER A 131 -8.41 12.25 -17.37
CA SER A 131 -9.06 13.19 -18.29
C SER A 131 -8.10 13.54 -19.43
N ASN A 132 -8.50 13.29 -20.67
CA ASN A 132 -7.84 13.87 -21.84
C ASN A 132 -8.76 14.93 -22.51
N GLY A 133 -8.32 16.18 -22.51
CA GLY A 133 -9.08 17.26 -23.14
C GLY A 133 -10.39 17.60 -22.42
N THR A 134 -11.54 17.30 -23.05
CA THR A 134 -12.88 17.74 -22.64
C THR A 134 -13.64 16.78 -21.72
N TRP A 135 -13.10 15.58 -21.48
CA TRP A 135 -13.75 14.57 -20.65
C TRP A 135 -13.58 14.89 -19.16
N GLN A 136 -14.71 14.93 -18.44
CA GLN A 136 -14.74 15.07 -16.99
C GLN A 136 -15.40 13.85 -16.37
N TRP A 137 -14.74 13.28 -15.37
CA TRP A 137 -15.28 12.19 -14.57
C TRP A 137 -16.21 12.76 -13.50
N VAL A 138 -17.45 12.27 -13.42
CA VAL A 138 -18.40 12.70 -12.39
C VAL A 138 -18.14 11.90 -11.12
N GLY A 139 -18.10 12.58 -9.98
CA GLY A 139 -17.86 11.96 -8.67
C GLY A 139 -16.38 11.63 -8.38
N VAL A 140 -15.48 11.85 -9.33
CA VAL A 140 -14.03 11.70 -9.16
C VAL A 140 -13.37 13.06 -9.32
N GLY A 141 -12.69 13.54 -8.28
CA GLY A 141 -11.94 14.79 -8.33
C GLY A 141 -10.77 14.70 -9.32
N ARG A 142 -10.37 15.85 -9.90
CA ARG A 142 -9.18 15.88 -10.75
C ARG A 142 -7.94 15.65 -9.90
N GLN A 143 -7.19 14.61 -10.20
CA GLN A 143 -5.99 14.22 -9.47
C GLN A 143 -4.78 14.09 -10.39
N SER A 144 -3.59 14.13 -9.80
CA SER A 144 -2.34 13.90 -10.54
C SER A 144 -2.13 12.41 -10.80
N ALA A 145 -1.29 12.08 -11.78
CA ALA A 145 -0.89 10.69 -12.04
C ALA A 145 -0.24 10.02 -10.81
N GLY A 146 0.47 10.78 -9.97
CA GLY A 146 1.07 10.29 -8.73
C GLY A 146 0.03 9.93 -7.67
N ASP A 147 -1.04 10.73 -7.56
CA ASP A 147 -2.13 10.47 -6.61
C ASP A 147 -2.87 9.19 -6.99
N TYR A 148 -3.13 8.99 -8.28
CA TYR A 148 -3.73 7.76 -8.78
C TYR A 148 -2.82 6.54 -8.57
N ALA A 149 -1.52 6.66 -8.83
CA ALA A 149 -0.57 5.57 -8.57
C ALA A 149 -0.54 5.20 -7.08
N ALA A 150 -0.62 6.17 -6.18
CA ALA A 150 -0.71 5.91 -4.74
C ALA A 150 -2.04 5.23 -4.35
N GLN A 151 -3.16 5.61 -4.96
CA GLN A 151 -4.45 4.94 -4.73
C GLN A 151 -4.46 3.51 -5.27
N ILE A 152 -3.90 3.29 -6.45
CA ILE A 152 -3.77 1.95 -7.03
C ILE A 152 -2.90 1.06 -6.15
N SER A 153 -1.76 1.56 -5.69
CA SER A 153 -0.88 0.81 -4.80
C SER A 153 -1.63 0.33 -3.54
N ARG A 154 -2.35 1.25 -2.86
CA ARG A 154 -3.18 0.90 -1.70
C ARG A 154 -4.33 -0.05 -2.04
N GLY A 155 -5.07 0.24 -3.11
CA GLY A 155 -6.22 -0.56 -3.50
C GLY A 155 -5.83 -1.96 -3.97
N LEU A 156 -4.66 -2.09 -4.60
CA LEU A 156 -4.06 -3.37 -4.95
C LEU A 156 -3.65 -4.13 -3.68
N GLN A 157 -2.99 -3.47 -2.73
CA GLN A 157 -2.65 -4.09 -1.44
C GLN A 157 -3.90 -4.66 -0.75
N GLN A 158 -4.96 -3.86 -0.63
CA GLN A 158 -6.25 -4.29 -0.08
C GLN A 158 -6.83 -5.47 -0.86
N ALA A 159 -6.80 -5.42 -2.19
CA ALA A 159 -7.32 -6.51 -3.02
C ALA A 159 -6.54 -7.82 -2.85
N ILE A 160 -5.23 -7.74 -2.65
CA ILE A 160 -4.35 -8.90 -2.39
C ILE A 160 -4.67 -9.50 -1.01
N GLU A 161 -4.91 -8.65 -0.02
CA GLU A 161 -5.28 -9.05 1.35
C GLU A 161 -6.73 -9.57 1.44
N GLY A 162 -7.48 -9.55 0.33
CA GLY A 162 -8.89 -9.99 0.27
C GLY A 162 -9.87 -8.98 0.88
N GLU A 163 -9.42 -7.75 1.11
CA GLU A 163 -10.25 -6.67 1.61
C GLU A 163 -11.10 -6.05 0.50
N ALA A 164 -12.21 -5.40 0.90
CA ALA A 164 -12.96 -4.57 -0.02
C ALA A 164 -12.11 -3.34 -0.40
N VAL A 165 -11.90 -3.16 -1.71
CA VAL A 165 -11.06 -2.08 -2.21
C VAL A 165 -11.76 -0.74 -2.00
N ASP A 166 -11.15 0.14 -1.20
CA ASP A 166 -11.61 1.51 -0.98
C ASP A 166 -10.60 2.50 -1.55
N PHE A 167 -11.00 3.16 -2.64
CA PHE A 167 -10.19 4.20 -3.28
C PHE A 167 -10.44 5.60 -2.71
N ALA A 168 -11.38 5.74 -1.76
CA ALA A 168 -11.54 6.99 -1.03
C ALA A 168 -10.21 7.32 -0.32
N GLY A 169 -9.81 8.60 -0.36
CA GLY A 169 -8.54 9.05 0.20
C GLY A 169 -8.35 8.50 1.61
N GLY A 170 -7.17 7.91 1.86
CA GLY A 170 -6.83 7.37 3.17
C GLY A 170 -7.02 8.39 4.29
N PRO A 171 -7.02 7.95 5.56
CA PRO A 171 -7.26 8.83 6.70
C PRO A 171 -6.38 10.06 6.58
N ASP A 172 -7.00 11.24 6.67
CA ASP A 172 -6.30 12.49 6.58
C ASP A 172 -5.19 12.55 7.65
N ALA A 173 -4.10 13.26 7.36
CA ALA A 173 -2.96 13.35 8.29
C ALA A 173 -3.38 13.83 9.70
N THR A 174 -4.50 14.55 9.77
CA THR A 174 -5.18 14.99 10.98
C THR A 174 -5.78 13.85 11.79
N THR A 175 -6.40 12.84 11.18
CA THR A 175 -6.89 11.63 11.87
C THR A 175 -5.72 10.83 12.45
N VAL A 176 -4.65 10.63 11.69
CA VAL A 176 -3.45 9.92 12.17
C VAL A 176 -2.81 10.67 13.35
N ALA A 177 -2.64 11.99 13.22
CA ALA A 177 -2.12 12.82 14.30
C ALA A 177 -3.04 12.80 15.54
N GLY A 178 -4.35 12.80 15.35
CA GLY A 178 -5.34 12.73 16.43
C GLY A 178 -5.25 11.43 17.23
N ILE A 179 -5.12 10.29 16.54
CA ILE A 179 -4.96 8.98 17.19
C ILE A 179 -3.65 8.94 18.00
N ALA A 180 -2.55 9.40 17.42
CA ALA A 180 -1.25 9.43 18.11
C ALA A 180 -1.28 10.31 19.37
N LEU A 181 -1.88 11.51 19.28
CA LEU A 181 -2.02 12.42 20.41
C LEU A 181 -2.93 11.85 21.50
N GLY A 182 -4.04 11.22 21.11
CA GLY A 182 -4.98 10.59 22.03
C GLY A 182 -4.36 9.42 22.79
N GLY A 183 -3.59 8.58 22.11
CA GLY A 183 -2.85 7.47 22.74
C GLY A 183 -1.80 7.97 23.74
N LEU A 184 -1.06 9.02 23.38
CA LEU A 184 -0.07 9.64 24.27
C LEU A 184 -0.73 10.23 25.53
N LEU A 185 -1.84 10.95 25.37
CA LEU A 185 -2.59 11.55 26.48
C LEU A 185 -3.11 10.47 27.44
N PHE A 186 -3.67 9.38 26.91
CA PHE A 186 -4.17 8.27 27.71
C PHE A 186 -3.05 7.64 28.56
N LEU A 187 -1.87 7.41 27.98
CA LEU A 187 -0.71 6.88 28.71
C LEU A 187 -0.26 7.81 29.83
N CYS A 188 -0.23 9.13 29.60
CA CYS A 188 0.10 10.11 30.63
C CYS A 188 -0.89 10.10 31.80
N ILE A 189 -2.19 10.00 31.52
CA ILE A 189 -3.24 9.95 32.55
C ILE A 189 -3.16 8.65 33.34
N ALA A 190 -3.07 7.51 32.65
CA ALA A 190 -2.95 6.20 33.30
C ALA A 190 -1.69 6.11 34.17
N GLY A 191 -0.55 6.61 33.69
CA GLY A 191 0.68 6.70 34.46
C GLY A 191 0.57 7.62 35.67
N GLY A 192 -0.06 8.80 35.50
CA GLY A 192 -0.30 9.74 36.59
C GLY A 192 -1.19 9.16 37.69
N LEU A 193 -2.26 8.46 37.32
CA LEU A 193 -3.17 7.80 38.26
C LEU A 193 -2.49 6.64 39.02
N LEU A 194 -1.62 5.88 38.35
CA LEU A 194 -0.82 4.84 39.00
C LEU A 194 0.14 5.43 40.05
N VAL A 195 0.84 6.50 39.72
CA VAL A 195 1.75 7.18 40.65
C VAL A 195 0.99 7.83 41.81
N ALA A 196 -0.16 8.45 41.55
CA ALA A 196 -1.00 9.02 42.60
C ALA A 196 -1.58 7.94 43.52
N GLY A 197 -2.02 6.81 42.97
CA GLY A 197 -2.53 5.66 43.73
C GLY A 197 -1.46 5.03 44.64
N ILE A 198 -0.21 4.92 44.17
CA ILE A 198 0.91 4.42 44.99
C ILE A 198 1.25 5.36 46.15
N ASN A 199 1.10 6.69 45.97
CA ASN A 199 1.38 7.66 47.04
C ASN A 199 0.27 7.77 48.11
N LEU A 200 -0.88 7.13 47.90
CA LEU A 200 -2.02 7.12 48.82
C LEU A 200 -2.04 5.90 49.76
N PHE A 201 -1.08 4.97 49.64
CA PHE A 201 -0.88 3.80 50.50
C PHE A 201 0.53 3.80 51.10
#